data_AF-A0A1E7FFR5-F1
#
_entry.id   AF-A0A1E7FFR5-F1
#
_cell.length_a   1.000
_cell.length_b   1.000
_cell.length_c   1.000
_cell.angle_alpha   90.00
_cell.angle_beta   90.00
_cell.angle_gamma   90.00
#
_symmetry.space_group_name_H-M   'P 1'
#
loop_
_entity.id
_entity.type
_entity.pdbx_description
1 polymer ?
#
loop_
_entity_poly.entity_id
_entity_poly.type
_entity_poly.pdbx_seq_one_letter_code
_entity_poly.pdbx_strand_id
1 'polypeptide(L)'
;MFLANKHKHLGKPLQHEEINVGVANTNTMNSVTTRQLQLAAELPMEAQKAHGFKEMERSLISVPVLCDADCTVVFKKKNVQVIKENKIIIEGPRDAETNLWLMPLESNTTNTVKPIKRPFVIQLKHTANSAYQQKSASHLQAWHHATLGAPVVTTLIKAIDKNWLTSFPGLTSHGIRKHLPKSIQTTMGHLHKVRKNLQPTDKVTTAEIMEDEEDDPDYLPPRVIKNREHIVQITAINFADLKGMTSSDQTGAFPHTSSRGNRYIMVMEDSDSGAILAVASKSRNKDHLLAGFIEMHDTLKKAGINPVLHRIDNEFSKELIEEIESRGLKYQIAPRGNHRTIPAERAIQTVKNHFVSTLYGCDPSFPKSQWDRLLQVAVLTLNMLRPSRINPAKSAYNELWGNFDFNKTPLAPPGCLIVAHERPQDRKTWANHGVKGYFIGPAKHHYRN
;
A
#
# COMPACT_ATOMS: atom_id res chain seq x y z
N MET A 1 7.10 51.86 7.43
CA MET A 1 8.13 51.54 8.46
C MET A 1 8.64 52.81 9.12
N PHE A 2 9.34 52.75 10.26
CA PHE A 2 9.81 53.93 10.99
C PHE A 2 11.33 53.93 11.17
N LEU A 3 11.99 55.01 10.76
CA LEU A 3 13.44 55.18 10.88
C LEU A 3 13.77 56.15 12.02
N ALA A 4 14.76 55.74 12.82
CA ALA A 4 15.34 56.56 13.87
C ALA A 4 16.08 57.77 13.29
N ASN A 5 16.37 58.75 14.14
CA ASN A 5 17.10 59.96 13.77
C ASN A 5 18.46 59.64 13.10
N LYS A 6 19.13 58.57 13.55
CA LYS A 6 20.40 58.09 13.00
C LYS A 6 20.28 57.50 11.59
N HIS A 7 19.11 56.97 11.21
CA HIS A 7 18.87 56.29 9.93
C HIS A 7 17.93 57.05 9.00
N LYS A 8 17.48 58.27 9.36
CA LYS A 8 16.49 59.05 8.59
C LYS A 8 16.92 59.44 7.17
N HIS A 9 18.21 59.29 6.86
CA HIS A 9 18.82 59.56 5.55
C HIS A 9 19.12 58.28 4.74
N LEU A 10 18.81 57.10 5.29
CA LEU A 10 19.07 55.82 4.65
C LEU A 10 18.10 55.59 3.48
N GLY A 11 18.60 55.07 2.36
CA GLY A 11 17.80 54.79 1.16
C GLY A 11 17.50 56.02 0.27
N LYS A 12 16.73 55.79 -0.79
CA LYS A 12 16.43 56.82 -1.79
C LYS A 12 15.34 57.80 -1.29
N PRO A 13 15.49 59.12 -1.50
CA PRO A 13 14.44 60.09 -1.17
C PRO A 13 13.18 59.86 -2.00
N LEU A 14 12.02 59.90 -1.34
CA LEU A 14 10.71 59.99 -1.98
C LEU A 14 10.07 61.34 -1.65
N GLN A 15 8.98 61.68 -2.35
CA GLN A 15 8.13 62.80 -1.95
C GLN A 15 7.67 62.60 -0.52
N HIS A 16 7.79 63.64 0.30
CA HIS A 16 7.47 63.54 1.71
C HIS A 16 5.96 63.46 1.90
N GLU A 17 5.52 62.36 2.50
CA GLU A 17 4.17 62.17 2.99
C GLU A 17 4.23 62.24 4.52
N GLU A 18 3.62 63.28 5.06
CA GLU A 18 3.56 63.52 6.50
C GLU A 18 2.65 62.49 7.17
N ILE A 19 3.19 61.83 8.19
CA ILE A 19 2.43 60.95 9.06
C ILE A 19 2.65 61.35 10.52
N ASN A 20 1.57 61.23 11.30
CA ASN A 20 1.57 61.51 12.72
C ASN A 20 1.44 60.18 13.47
N VAL A 21 2.36 59.93 14.40
CA VAL A 21 2.38 58.69 15.19
C VAL A 21 2.23 59.03 16.67
N GLY A 22 1.18 58.50 17.31
CA GLY A 22 0.97 58.64 18.75
C GLY A 22 2.01 57.86 19.55
N VAL A 23 2.58 58.49 20.57
CA VAL A 23 3.54 57.89 21.50
C VAL A 23 2.95 57.69 22.89
N ALA A 24 3.54 56.77 23.66
CA ALA A 24 3.01 56.34 24.97
C ALA A 24 2.90 57.47 26.01
N ASN A 25 3.62 58.58 25.84
CA ASN A 25 3.54 59.77 26.69
C ASN A 25 2.44 60.76 26.25
N THR A 26 1.43 60.32 25.48
CA THR A 26 0.31 61.12 24.94
C THR A 26 0.68 62.21 23.93
N ASN A 27 1.96 62.31 23.56
CA ASN A 27 2.41 63.21 22.50
C ASN A 27 2.28 62.57 21.11
N THR A 28 2.49 63.37 20.06
CA THR A 28 2.54 62.92 18.66
C THR A 28 3.89 63.24 18.06
N MET A 29 4.52 62.25 17.42
CA MET A 29 5.74 62.44 16.62
C MET A 29 5.34 62.62 15.15
N ASN A 30 5.95 63.61 14.50
CA ASN A 30 5.70 63.88 13.09
C ASN A 30 6.88 63.38 12.26
N SER A 31 6.59 62.71 11.16
CA SER A 31 7.64 62.29 10.23
C SER A 31 8.30 63.52 9.57
N VAL A 32 9.61 63.43 9.31
CA VAL A 32 10.40 64.50 8.69
C VAL A 32 10.83 64.15 7.27
N THR A 33 10.94 62.85 6.98
CA THR A 33 11.36 62.35 5.67
C THR A 33 10.60 61.10 5.29
N THR A 34 10.35 60.90 4.00
CA THR A 34 9.87 59.64 3.44
C THR A 34 10.95 59.06 2.52
N ARG A 35 11.27 57.79 2.71
CA ARG A 35 12.42 57.12 2.08
C ARG A 35 12.03 55.73 1.59
N GLN A 36 12.67 55.32 0.50
CA GLN A 36 12.61 53.97 -0.02
C GLN A 36 13.83 53.19 0.44
N LEU A 37 13.62 52.19 1.30
CA LEU A 37 14.65 51.24 1.72
C LEU A 37 14.89 50.20 0.61
N GLN A 38 16.06 49.57 0.64
CA GLN A 38 16.39 48.43 -0.21
C GLN A 38 16.59 47.20 0.69
N LEU A 39 15.50 46.67 1.24
CA LEU A 39 15.55 45.55 2.19
C LEU A 39 15.82 44.22 1.49
N ALA A 40 15.12 43.98 0.38
CA ALA A 40 15.29 42.80 -0.47
C ALA A 40 14.74 43.10 -1.88
N ALA A 41 15.33 42.46 -2.90
CA ALA A 41 14.90 42.65 -4.29
C ALA A 41 13.49 42.07 -4.55
N GLU A 42 13.08 41.06 -3.77
CA GLU A 42 11.79 40.39 -3.94
C GLU A 42 10.60 41.14 -3.28
N LEU A 43 10.85 42.22 -2.54
CA LEU A 43 9.79 43.01 -1.89
C LEU A 43 9.23 44.11 -2.80
N PRO A 44 7.90 44.33 -2.83
CA PRO A 44 7.31 45.44 -3.58
C PRO A 44 7.74 46.79 -2.99
N MET A 45 7.66 47.85 -3.78
CA MET A 45 8.10 49.18 -3.35
C MET A 45 7.35 49.67 -2.11
N GLU A 46 6.04 49.45 -2.03
CA GLU A 46 5.23 49.83 -0.85
C GLU A 46 5.74 49.19 0.45
N ALA A 47 6.15 47.92 0.39
CA ALA A 47 6.67 47.19 1.54
C ALA A 47 8.08 47.63 1.96
N GLN A 48 8.72 48.53 1.23
CA GLN A 48 10.03 49.09 1.56
C GLN A 48 9.97 50.60 1.82
N LYS A 49 8.76 51.16 1.96
CA LYS A 49 8.54 52.56 2.32
C LYS A 49 8.75 52.80 3.82
N ALA A 50 9.56 53.80 4.15
CA ALA A 50 9.90 54.15 5.51
C ALA A 50 9.82 55.66 5.77
N HIS A 51 9.36 56.03 6.96
CA HIS A 51 9.24 57.42 7.42
C HIS A 51 10.28 57.67 8.51
N GLY A 52 11.06 58.74 8.39
CA GLY A 52 12.10 59.13 9.35
C GLY A 52 11.60 60.10 10.40
N PHE A 53 11.99 59.88 11.66
CA PHE A 53 11.62 60.69 12.82
C PHE A 53 12.85 61.24 13.52
N LYS A 54 12.73 62.40 14.20
CA LYS A 54 13.82 62.99 14.99
C LYS A 54 13.83 62.48 16.43
N GLU A 55 12.68 62.14 16.98
CA GLU A 55 12.52 61.74 18.38
C GLU A 55 12.81 60.25 18.64
N MET A 56 12.91 59.43 17.58
CA MET A 56 13.12 57.98 17.71
C MET A 56 14.61 57.60 17.81
N GLU A 57 14.94 56.80 18.83
CA GLU A 57 16.30 56.25 19.01
C GLU A 57 16.57 54.99 18.17
N ARG A 58 15.57 54.12 17.99
CA ARG A 58 15.68 52.86 17.24
C ARG A 58 14.68 52.80 16.09
N SER A 59 15.08 52.15 15.00
CA SER A 59 14.21 51.99 13.83
C SER A 59 13.32 50.77 13.99
N LEU A 60 12.10 50.83 13.48
CA LEU A 60 11.08 49.78 13.58
C LEU A 60 10.60 49.36 12.20
N ILE A 61 10.55 48.04 12.00
CA ILE A 61 9.98 47.41 10.82
C ILE A 61 8.55 46.97 11.15
N SER A 62 7.61 47.31 10.28
CA SER A 62 6.19 46.95 10.45
C SER A 62 5.97 45.53 9.90
N VAL A 63 5.62 44.60 10.79
CA VAL A 63 5.27 43.22 10.40
C VAL A 63 4.01 43.16 9.52
N PRO A 64 2.92 43.90 9.82
CA PRO A 64 1.74 43.95 8.94
C PRO A 64 2.09 44.31 7.50
N VAL A 65 2.91 45.34 7.30
CA VAL A 65 3.33 45.79 5.95
C VAL A 65 4.08 44.70 5.18
N LEU A 66 4.86 43.85 5.88
CA LEU A 66 5.52 42.70 5.26
C LEU A 66 4.51 41.59 4.93
N CYS A 67 3.56 41.32 5.83
CA CYS A 67 2.53 40.31 5.62
C CYS A 67 1.54 40.68 4.51
N ASP A 68 1.19 41.96 4.38
CA ASP A 68 0.37 42.49 3.27
C ASP A 68 1.07 42.35 1.90
N ALA A 69 2.39 42.17 1.90
CA ALA A 69 3.21 41.89 0.72
C ALA A 69 3.50 40.39 0.51
N ASP A 70 2.60 39.54 1.00
CA ASP A 70 2.65 38.07 0.94
C ASP A 70 3.88 37.44 1.62
N CYS A 71 4.45 38.12 2.62
CA CYS A 71 5.59 37.57 3.38
C CYS A 71 5.13 36.88 4.67
N THR A 72 5.76 35.76 4.98
CA THR A 72 5.63 35.09 6.29
C THR A 72 6.82 35.45 7.18
N VAL A 73 6.56 36.02 8.36
CA VAL A 73 7.59 36.37 9.35
C VAL A 73 7.61 35.32 10.46
N VAL A 74 8.75 34.68 10.67
CA VAL A 74 8.94 33.63 11.69
C VAL A 74 9.92 34.11 12.75
N PHE A 75 9.42 34.30 13.97
CA PHE A 75 10.25 34.60 15.15
C PHE A 75 10.70 33.31 15.83
N LYS A 76 12.02 33.09 15.89
CA LYS A 76 12.64 31.95 16.58
C LYS A 76 13.40 32.43 17.83
N LYS A 77 13.80 31.47 18.67
CA LYS A 77 14.55 31.74 19.91
C LYS A 77 15.82 32.58 19.68
N LYS A 78 16.52 32.37 18.55
CA LYS A 78 17.83 32.99 18.25
C LYS A 78 17.83 33.97 17.07
N ASN A 79 16.84 33.92 16.18
CA ASN A 79 16.81 34.73 14.95
C ASN A 79 15.36 35.02 14.51
N VAL A 80 15.21 35.96 13.57
CA VAL A 80 13.99 36.23 12.83
C VAL A 80 14.23 35.98 11.35
N GLN A 81 13.24 35.42 10.65
CA GLN A 81 13.30 35.13 9.22
C GLN A 81 12.05 35.67 8.52
N VAL A 82 12.24 36.37 7.41
CA VAL A 82 11.15 36.80 6.51
C VAL A 82 11.21 35.94 5.26
N ILE A 83 10.08 35.31 4.92
CA ILE A 83 9.98 34.32 3.86
C ILE A 83 8.96 34.81 2.83
N LYS A 84 9.34 34.80 1.55
CA LYS A 84 8.44 35.07 0.42
C LYS A 84 8.63 33.95 -0.61
N GLU A 85 7.54 33.38 -1.11
CA GLU A 85 7.57 32.28 -2.10
C GLU A 85 8.54 31.14 -1.73
N ASN A 86 8.54 30.71 -0.46
CA ASN A 86 9.45 29.69 0.10
C ASN A 86 10.96 30.03 0.09
N LYS A 87 11.34 31.27 -0.20
CA LYS A 87 12.71 31.76 -0.09
C LYS A 87 12.86 32.67 1.13
N ILE A 88 13.91 32.44 1.91
CA ILE A 88 14.28 33.37 2.99
C ILE A 88 14.91 34.59 2.32
N ILE A 89 14.24 35.74 2.43
CA ILE A 89 14.66 37.00 1.80
C ILE A 89 15.41 37.90 2.78
N ILE A 90 15.07 37.83 4.08
CA ILE A 90 15.71 38.62 5.14
C ILE A 90 15.91 37.70 6.35
N GLU A 91 17.11 37.74 6.93
CA GLU A 91 17.45 37.05 8.18
C GLU A 91 18.14 38.01 9.15
N GLY A 92 17.79 37.93 10.42
CA GLY A 92 18.28 38.83 11.45
C GLY A 92 18.47 38.16 12.81
N PRO A 93 19.52 38.50 13.57
CA PRO A 93 19.77 37.92 14.89
C PRO A 93 18.81 38.48 15.94
N ARG A 94 18.56 37.71 17.01
CA ARG A 94 17.97 38.23 18.23
C ARG A 94 19.08 38.74 19.14
N ASP A 95 19.04 40.02 19.46
CA ASP A 95 20.00 40.63 20.39
C ASP A 95 19.74 40.14 21.81
N ALA A 96 20.80 39.68 22.49
CA ALA A 96 20.72 39.10 23.82
C ALA A 96 20.56 40.16 24.91
N GLU A 97 21.06 41.39 24.68
CA GLU A 97 20.97 42.49 25.65
C GLU A 97 19.59 43.15 25.62
N THR A 98 19.07 43.43 24.42
CA THR A 98 17.82 44.19 24.28
C THR A 98 16.60 43.30 24.05
N ASN A 99 16.78 41.99 23.88
CA ASN A 99 15.75 41.00 23.57
C ASN A 99 14.96 41.24 22.26
N LEU A 100 15.35 42.25 21.47
CA LEU A 100 14.74 42.60 20.20
C LEU A 100 15.32 41.77 19.05
N TRP A 101 14.48 41.50 18.05
CA TRP A 101 14.94 40.94 16.78
C TRP A 101 15.43 42.07 15.87
N LEU A 102 16.71 42.03 15.51
CA LEU A 102 17.33 43.02 14.66
C LEU A 102 17.19 42.57 13.20
N MET A 103 16.73 43.46 12.33
CA MET A 103 16.66 43.22 10.89
C MET A 103 17.60 44.18 10.16
N PRO A 104 18.27 43.75 9.09
CA PRO A 104 19.07 44.64 8.27
C PRO A 104 18.17 45.67 7.57
N LEU A 105 18.61 46.92 7.51
CA LEU A 105 17.89 48.02 6.84
C LEU A 105 18.31 48.22 5.38
N GLU A 106 19.32 47.47 4.92
CA GLU A 106 19.81 47.42 3.55
C GLU A 106 20.13 45.97 3.15
N SER A 107 20.00 45.66 1.86
CA SER A 107 20.29 44.35 1.31
C SER A 107 21.80 44.10 1.33
N ASN A 108 22.26 43.17 2.15
CA ASN A 108 23.65 42.71 2.11
C ASN A 108 23.88 41.85 0.85
N THR A 109 24.11 42.50 -0.29
CA THR A 109 24.51 41.83 -1.55
C THR A 109 25.97 41.37 -1.53
N THR A 110 26.75 41.65 -0.48
CA THR A 110 28.19 41.38 -0.40
C THR A 110 28.59 40.15 0.41
N ASN A 111 27.66 39.35 0.92
CA ASN A 111 28.01 38.09 1.57
C ASN A 111 27.76 36.90 0.64
N THR A 112 28.83 36.48 -0.04
CA THR A 112 29.02 35.12 -0.53
C THR A 112 29.08 34.15 0.66
N VAL A 113 27.94 33.96 1.33
CA VAL A 113 27.79 32.92 2.35
C VAL A 113 27.74 31.59 1.60
N LYS A 114 28.81 30.79 1.70
CA LYS A 114 28.80 29.36 1.36
C LYS A 114 27.47 28.76 1.85
N PRO A 115 26.74 27.96 1.04
CA PRO A 115 25.40 27.51 1.39
C PRO A 115 25.44 26.74 2.71
N ILE A 116 25.10 27.42 3.80
CA ILE A 116 24.86 26.79 5.09
C ILE A 116 23.66 25.89 4.86
N LYS A 117 23.83 24.60 5.15
CA LYS A 117 22.81 23.56 4.99
C LYS A 117 21.46 24.11 5.41
N ARG A 118 20.55 24.18 4.43
CA ARG A 118 19.19 24.74 4.50
C ARG A 118 18.58 24.48 5.89
N PRO A 119 18.32 25.50 6.73
CA PRO A 119 17.51 25.29 7.91
C PRO A 119 16.11 24.90 7.43
N PHE A 120 15.65 23.76 7.96
CA PHE A 120 14.38 23.11 7.66
C PHE A 120 13.25 24.15 7.52
N VAL A 121 12.78 24.37 6.28
CA VAL A 121 11.46 24.95 6.08
C VAL A 121 10.52 23.90 6.65
N ILE A 122 9.73 24.26 7.68
CA ILE A 122 8.57 23.46 8.07
C ILE A 122 7.59 23.61 6.90
N GLN A 123 7.83 22.87 5.82
CA GLN A 123 6.72 22.39 5.04
C GLN A 123 5.87 21.65 6.06
N LEU A 124 4.64 22.13 6.32
CA LEU A 124 3.59 21.20 6.69
C LEU A 124 3.49 20.23 5.52
N LYS A 125 4.36 19.21 5.53
CA LYS A 125 4.10 17.98 4.83
C LYS A 125 2.81 17.52 5.48
N HIS A 126 1.71 17.63 4.75
CA HIS A 126 0.56 16.78 5.01
C HIS A 126 1.07 15.35 4.85
N THR A 127 1.65 14.80 5.92
CA THR A 127 2.05 13.42 5.99
C THR A 127 0.75 12.68 6.23
N ALA A 128 0.27 11.97 5.21
CA ALA A 128 -0.69 10.90 5.41
C ALA A 128 0.02 9.81 6.23
N ASN A 129 0.01 9.96 7.55
CA ASN A 129 0.51 8.93 8.45
C ASN A 129 -0.42 7.73 8.31
N SER A 130 0.16 6.53 8.22
CA SER A 130 -0.59 5.28 8.27
C SER A 130 -1.54 5.32 9.47
N ALA A 131 -2.80 4.93 9.28
CA ALA A 131 -3.75 4.74 10.39
C ALA A 131 -3.26 3.66 11.38
N TYR A 132 -2.24 2.88 11.00
CA TYR A 132 -1.63 1.81 11.78
C TYR A 132 -0.30 2.28 12.35
N GLN A 133 -0.28 2.49 13.67
CA GLN A 133 0.92 2.89 14.39
C GLN A 133 1.72 1.65 14.77
N GLN A 134 2.80 1.39 14.03
CA GLN A 134 3.75 0.34 14.37
C GLN A 134 5.09 0.94 14.81
N LYS A 135 5.66 0.43 15.89
CA LYS A 135 6.81 1.04 16.59
C LYS A 135 8.12 0.97 15.80
N SER A 136 8.23 0.03 14.86
CA SER A 136 9.43 -0.19 14.03
C SER A 136 9.04 -0.63 12.62
N ALA A 137 9.84 -0.23 11.64
CA ALA A 137 9.73 -0.71 10.26
C ALA A 137 9.76 -2.24 10.17
N SER A 138 10.53 -2.93 11.02
CA SER A 138 10.60 -4.40 11.05
C SER A 138 9.28 -5.05 11.44
N HIS A 139 8.64 -4.55 12.50
CA HIS A 139 7.34 -5.03 12.94
C HIS A 139 6.24 -4.72 11.91
N LEU A 140 6.38 -3.63 11.16
CA LEU A 140 5.43 -3.28 10.10
C LEU A 140 5.55 -4.25 8.92
N GLN A 141 6.78 -4.58 8.48
CA GLN A 141 7.00 -5.58 7.44
C GLN A 141 6.48 -6.96 7.87
N ALA A 142 6.77 -7.37 9.11
CA ALA A 142 6.29 -8.64 9.66
C ALA A 142 4.76 -8.69 9.75
N TRP A 143 4.12 -7.58 10.14
CA TRP A 143 2.67 -7.45 10.17
C TRP A 143 2.05 -7.62 8.79
N HIS A 144 2.57 -6.93 7.77
CA HIS A 144 2.06 -7.06 6.40
C HIS A 144 2.33 -8.45 5.82
N HIS A 145 3.50 -9.04 6.10
CA HIS A 145 3.82 -10.40 5.69
C HIS A 145 2.82 -11.42 6.28
N ALA A 146 2.52 -11.34 7.58
CA ALA A 146 1.52 -12.17 8.23
C ALA A 146 0.09 -11.90 7.73
N THR A 147 -0.23 -10.63 7.46
CA THR A 147 -1.53 -10.21 6.88
C THR A 147 -1.78 -10.85 5.52
N LEU A 148 -0.73 -11.03 4.72
CA LEU A 148 -0.81 -11.66 3.41
C LEU A 148 -0.76 -13.20 3.46
N GLY A 149 -0.83 -13.83 4.63
CA GLY A 149 -0.77 -15.29 4.78
C GLY A 149 0.65 -15.87 4.81
N ALA A 150 1.65 -15.05 5.14
CA ALA A 150 3.06 -15.40 5.21
C ALA A 150 3.61 -16.10 3.94
N PRO A 151 3.44 -15.48 2.75
CA PRO A 151 3.90 -16.06 1.49
C PRO A 151 5.43 -16.19 1.44
N VAL A 152 5.93 -16.92 0.44
CA VAL A 152 7.36 -16.97 0.12
C VAL A 152 7.87 -15.56 -0.17
N VAL A 153 9.03 -15.21 0.41
CA VAL A 153 9.57 -13.84 0.39
C VAL A 153 9.86 -13.36 -1.03
N THR A 154 10.31 -14.26 -1.91
CA THR A 154 10.56 -13.97 -3.33
C THR A 154 9.27 -13.59 -4.07
N THR A 155 8.19 -14.36 -3.87
CA THR A 155 6.85 -14.04 -4.41
C THR A 155 6.35 -12.69 -3.93
N LEU A 156 6.52 -12.39 -2.63
CA LEU A 156 6.11 -11.10 -2.07
C LEU A 156 6.92 -9.94 -2.68
N ILE A 157 8.24 -10.09 -2.82
CA ILE A 157 9.09 -9.07 -3.45
C ILE A 157 8.67 -8.84 -4.90
N LYS A 158 8.46 -9.92 -5.69
CA LYS A 158 7.97 -9.82 -7.08
C LYS A 158 6.65 -9.03 -7.16
N ALA A 159 5.71 -9.27 -6.24
CA ALA A 159 4.43 -8.57 -6.21
C ALA A 159 4.56 -7.07 -5.85
N ILE A 160 5.49 -6.74 -4.94
CA ILE A 160 5.79 -5.35 -4.55
C ILE A 160 6.45 -4.62 -5.73
N ASP A 161 7.45 -5.22 -6.36
CA ASP A 161 8.18 -4.60 -7.47
C ASP A 161 7.29 -4.38 -8.71
N LYS A 162 6.25 -5.22 -8.90
CA LYS A 162 5.20 -5.03 -9.92
C LYS A 162 4.09 -4.04 -9.52
N ASN A 163 4.20 -3.37 -8.38
CA ASN A 163 3.22 -2.39 -7.87
C ASN A 163 1.79 -2.95 -7.70
N TRP A 164 1.64 -4.22 -7.30
CA TRP A 164 0.31 -4.79 -7.03
C TRP A 164 -0.22 -4.43 -5.65
N LEU A 165 0.66 -4.10 -4.71
CA LEU A 165 0.36 -3.83 -3.30
C LEU A 165 0.51 -2.35 -2.94
N THR A 166 0.10 -1.44 -3.83
CA THR A 166 0.33 0.01 -3.71
C THR A 166 -0.36 0.66 -2.51
N SER A 167 -1.49 0.12 -2.07
CA SER A 167 -2.25 0.66 -0.93
C SER A 167 -1.67 0.28 0.44
N PHE A 168 -0.72 -0.66 0.50
CA PHE A 168 -0.14 -1.15 1.76
C PHE A 168 0.87 -0.13 2.31
N PRO A 169 0.59 0.51 3.46
CA PRO A 169 1.40 1.61 3.96
C PRO A 169 2.79 1.13 4.42
N GLY A 170 3.86 1.66 3.82
CA GLY A 170 5.23 1.37 4.23
C GLY A 170 5.76 -0.01 3.80
N LEU A 171 5.00 -0.77 3.01
CA LEU A 171 5.45 -2.03 2.43
C LEU A 171 6.42 -1.74 1.27
N THR A 172 7.68 -2.16 1.39
CA THR A 172 8.71 -1.93 0.36
C THR A 172 9.60 -3.16 0.20
N SER A 173 10.08 -3.43 -1.02
CA SER A 173 10.96 -4.57 -1.28
C SER A 173 12.30 -4.45 -0.53
N HIS A 174 12.84 -3.24 -0.41
CA HIS A 174 14.01 -2.98 0.44
C HIS A 174 13.72 -3.25 1.93
N GLY A 175 12.56 -2.81 2.43
CA GLY A 175 12.15 -3.05 3.81
C GLY A 175 12.02 -4.54 4.12
N ILE A 176 11.41 -5.31 3.23
CA ILE A 176 11.27 -6.76 3.37
C ILE A 176 12.64 -7.44 3.40
N ARG A 177 13.53 -7.15 2.43
CA ARG A 177 14.87 -7.76 2.38
C ARG A 177 15.71 -7.44 3.62
N LYS A 178 15.58 -6.24 4.18
CA LYS A 178 16.40 -5.77 5.30
C LYS A 178 15.85 -6.16 6.68
N HIS A 179 14.52 -6.22 6.82
CA HIS A 179 13.88 -6.25 8.13
C HIS A 179 12.94 -7.41 8.37
N LEU A 180 12.61 -8.22 7.36
CA LEU A 180 11.78 -9.41 7.54
C LEU A 180 12.65 -10.60 8.00
N PRO A 181 12.50 -11.09 9.24
CA PRO A 181 13.16 -12.34 9.64
C PRO A 181 12.57 -13.54 8.89
N LYS A 182 13.32 -14.64 8.82
CA LYS A 182 12.80 -15.90 8.27
C LYS A 182 11.57 -16.33 9.09
N SER A 183 10.41 -16.37 8.45
CA SER A 183 9.15 -16.72 9.10
C SER A 183 8.97 -18.23 9.17
N ILE A 184 8.80 -18.75 10.39
CA ILE A 184 8.45 -20.16 10.62
C ILE A 184 7.12 -20.48 9.93
N GLN A 185 6.18 -19.52 9.86
CA GLN A 185 4.87 -19.68 9.22
C GLN A 185 5.02 -20.04 7.74
N THR A 186 5.91 -19.35 7.02
CA THR A 186 6.22 -19.65 5.62
C THR A 186 6.84 -21.04 5.47
N THR A 187 7.78 -21.40 6.34
CA THR A 187 8.43 -22.72 6.31
C THR A 187 7.41 -23.85 6.49
N MET A 188 6.46 -23.71 7.41
CA MET A 188 5.46 -24.75 7.69
C MET A 188 4.51 -25.02 6.51
N GLY A 189 4.21 -24.00 5.69
CA GLY A 189 3.36 -24.15 4.51
C GLY A 189 4.09 -24.55 3.23
N HIS A 190 5.37 -24.19 3.09
CA HIS A 190 6.10 -24.27 1.81
C HIS A 190 7.33 -25.19 1.83
N LEU A 191 7.62 -25.86 2.94
CA LEU A 191 8.74 -26.81 3.01
C LEU A 191 8.43 -28.07 2.20
N HIS A 192 9.20 -28.31 1.15
CA HIS A 192 9.13 -29.51 0.33
C HIS A 192 10.31 -30.45 0.60
N LYS A 193 10.09 -31.75 0.37
CA LYS A 193 11.18 -32.73 0.44
C LYS A 193 12.23 -32.38 -0.61
N VAL A 194 13.48 -32.34 -0.16
CA VAL A 194 14.68 -32.23 -0.99
C VAL A 194 14.60 -33.24 -2.14
N ARG A 195 14.77 -32.79 -3.39
CA ARG A 195 14.67 -33.65 -4.58
C ARG A 195 15.70 -34.78 -4.50
N LYS A 196 15.36 -35.97 -5.02
CA LYS A 196 16.36 -37.05 -5.19
C LYS A 196 17.42 -36.57 -6.20
N ASN A 197 18.68 -36.97 -6.00
CA ASN A 197 19.83 -36.68 -6.89
C ASN A 197 20.43 -35.26 -6.81
N LEU A 198 20.34 -34.57 -5.67
CA LEU A 198 21.03 -33.27 -5.47
C LEU A 198 22.55 -33.37 -5.34
N GLN A 199 23.10 -34.57 -5.21
CA GLN A 199 24.51 -34.84 -5.46
C GLN A 199 24.64 -35.93 -6.52
N PRO A 200 24.67 -35.54 -7.80
CA PRO A 200 25.04 -36.43 -8.90
C PRO A 200 26.50 -36.88 -8.70
N THR A 201 26.80 -38.16 -8.87
CA THR A 201 28.18 -38.68 -8.87
C THR A 201 28.96 -38.35 -10.16
N ASP A 202 28.30 -37.75 -11.15
CA ASP A 202 28.90 -37.32 -12.40
C ASP A 202 29.07 -35.80 -12.44
N LYS A 203 30.14 -35.33 -13.10
CA LYS A 203 30.52 -33.92 -13.20
C LYS A 203 29.44 -33.13 -13.95
N VAL A 204 28.53 -32.51 -13.21
CA VAL A 204 27.54 -31.57 -13.73
C VAL A 204 28.24 -30.25 -14.07
N THR A 205 27.93 -29.71 -15.25
CA THR A 205 28.49 -28.46 -15.76
C THR A 205 27.83 -27.28 -15.04
N THR A 206 28.56 -26.18 -14.81
CA THR A 206 28.04 -25.01 -14.06
C THR A 206 26.75 -24.42 -14.62
N ALA A 207 26.44 -24.66 -15.90
CA ALA A 207 25.19 -24.25 -16.54
C ALA A 207 23.96 -25.05 -16.06
N GLU A 208 24.11 -26.34 -15.75
CA GLU A 208 23.02 -27.21 -15.28
C GLU A 208 22.66 -26.94 -13.81
N ILE A 209 23.61 -26.45 -13.00
CA ILE A 209 23.40 -26.07 -11.60
C ILE A 209 22.59 -24.76 -11.50
N MET A 210 22.68 -23.88 -12.50
CA MET A 210 22.01 -22.57 -12.52
C MET A 210 20.56 -22.62 -13.01
N GLU A 211 20.12 -23.69 -13.68
CA GLU A 211 18.72 -23.89 -14.08
C GLU A 211 17.83 -24.39 -12.93
N ASP A 212 18.41 -24.99 -11.88
CA ASP A 212 17.66 -25.69 -10.82
C ASP A 212 17.23 -24.81 -9.62
N GLU A 213 17.64 -23.53 -9.58
CA GLU A 213 17.14 -22.52 -8.61
C GLU A 213 15.90 -21.75 -9.13
N GLU A 214 15.05 -22.37 -9.96
CA GLU A 214 13.75 -21.81 -10.31
C GLU A 214 12.75 -21.95 -9.15
N ASP A 215 12.74 -20.91 -8.31
CA ASP A 215 11.68 -20.56 -7.38
C ASP A 215 10.40 -20.23 -8.19
N ASP A 216 9.53 -21.25 -8.36
CA ASP A 216 8.30 -21.26 -9.18
C ASP A 216 8.54 -20.69 -10.59
N PRO A 217 8.77 -21.52 -11.65
CA PRO A 217 8.90 -20.99 -13.00
C PRO A 217 7.70 -20.08 -13.24
N ASP A 218 7.97 -18.83 -13.60
CA ASP A 218 6.94 -17.88 -13.97
C ASP A 218 5.97 -18.64 -14.87
N TYR A 219 4.74 -18.83 -14.36
CA TYR A 219 3.80 -19.80 -14.91
C TYR A 219 3.38 -19.33 -16.31
N LEU A 220 4.11 -19.81 -17.31
CA LEU A 220 4.03 -19.47 -18.73
C LEU A 220 4.34 -17.99 -19.04
N PRO A 221 5.13 -17.71 -20.09
CA PRO A 221 5.54 -16.34 -20.41
C PRO A 221 4.32 -15.44 -20.78
N PRO A 222 4.39 -14.13 -20.47
CA PRO A 222 3.46 -13.11 -20.96
C PRO A 222 3.21 -13.22 -22.48
N ARG A 223 1.94 -13.24 -22.90
CA ARG A 223 1.60 -13.32 -24.34
C ARG A 223 1.87 -11.98 -25.03
N VAL A 224 2.66 -12.01 -26.11
CA VAL A 224 2.75 -10.91 -27.08
C VAL A 224 2.26 -11.43 -28.43
N ILE A 225 1.05 -11.04 -28.83
CA ILE A 225 0.45 -11.50 -30.09
C ILE A 225 1.01 -10.65 -31.23
N LYS A 226 1.84 -11.24 -32.12
CA LYS A 226 2.41 -10.53 -33.29
C LYS A 226 2.07 -11.14 -34.66
N ASN A 227 1.76 -12.42 -34.80
CA ASN A 227 1.24 -12.99 -36.06
C ASN A 227 0.56 -14.37 -35.87
N ARG A 228 -0.34 -14.74 -36.78
CA ARG A 228 -1.41 -15.77 -36.61
C ARG A 228 -1.23 -17.08 -37.40
N GLU A 229 -0.04 -17.67 -37.50
CA GLU A 229 0.10 -19.03 -38.08
C GLU A 229 1.22 -19.83 -37.44
N HIS A 230 0.95 -20.99 -36.80
CA HIS A 230 1.94 -22.05 -36.51
C HIS A 230 1.28 -23.44 -36.30
N ILE A 231 1.96 -24.51 -36.77
CA ILE A 231 1.68 -25.95 -36.52
C ILE A 231 2.87 -26.53 -35.73
N VAL A 232 2.64 -27.24 -34.62
CA VAL A 232 3.61 -28.21 -34.04
C VAL A 232 2.87 -29.29 -33.22
N GLN A 233 3.22 -30.56 -33.44
CA GLN A 233 2.84 -31.71 -32.62
C GLN A 233 4.12 -32.40 -32.12
N ILE A 234 4.18 -32.68 -30.82
CA ILE A 234 4.50 -33.97 -30.16
C ILE A 234 4.10 -33.75 -28.69
N THR A 235 2.90 -34.26 -28.39
CA THR A 235 2.14 -34.24 -27.12
C THR A 235 2.31 -32.99 -26.25
N ALA A 236 2.22 -31.83 -26.90
CA ALA A 236 1.99 -30.52 -26.30
C ALA A 236 0.50 -30.21 -26.44
N ILE A 237 -0.18 -29.91 -25.33
CA ILE A 237 -1.51 -29.26 -25.39
C ILE A 237 -1.26 -27.89 -26.03
N ASN A 238 -1.89 -27.60 -27.16
CA ASN A 238 -1.73 -26.33 -27.86
C ASN A 238 -2.11 -25.16 -26.93
N PHE A 239 -1.23 -24.18 -26.73
CA PHE A 239 -1.49 -23.03 -25.85
C PHE A 239 -2.66 -22.14 -26.34
N ALA A 240 -3.04 -22.27 -27.61
CA ALA A 240 -4.25 -21.68 -28.17
C ALA A 240 -5.54 -22.32 -27.61
N ASP A 241 -5.47 -23.55 -27.10
CA ASP A 241 -6.62 -24.33 -26.61
C ASP A 241 -6.89 -24.12 -25.10
N LEU A 242 -6.07 -23.32 -24.39
CA LEU A 242 -6.31 -22.94 -22.99
C LEU A 242 -7.20 -21.69 -22.82
N LYS A 243 -7.65 -21.06 -23.92
CA LYS A 243 -8.48 -19.85 -23.85
C LYS A 243 -9.89 -20.17 -23.36
N GLY A 244 -10.35 -19.46 -22.34
CA GLY A 244 -11.65 -19.64 -21.69
C GLY A 244 -11.73 -20.93 -20.88
N MET A 245 -10.60 -21.53 -20.51
CA MET A 245 -10.60 -22.80 -19.78
C MET A 245 -10.59 -22.57 -18.26
N THR A 246 -11.51 -23.23 -17.59
CA THR A 246 -11.49 -23.39 -16.12
C THR A 246 -11.29 -24.85 -15.78
N SER A 247 -10.60 -25.12 -14.69
CA SER A 247 -10.40 -26.48 -14.19
C SER A 247 -10.76 -26.52 -12.72
N SER A 248 -11.58 -27.49 -12.31
CA SER A 248 -11.92 -27.67 -10.89
C SER A 248 -11.58 -29.06 -10.41
N ASP A 249 -11.12 -29.13 -9.16
CA ASP A 249 -10.84 -30.38 -8.46
C ASP A 249 -11.04 -30.19 -6.94
N GLN A 250 -11.19 -31.29 -6.21
CA GLN A 250 -11.42 -31.31 -4.78
C GLN A 250 -10.17 -31.74 -4.02
N THR A 251 -9.94 -31.11 -2.87
CA THR A 251 -8.92 -31.59 -1.95
C THR A 251 -9.35 -32.88 -1.26
N GLY A 252 -8.36 -33.60 -0.69
CA GLY A 252 -8.62 -34.58 0.36
C GLY A 252 -9.32 -33.95 1.57
N ALA A 253 -9.85 -34.81 2.45
CA ALA A 253 -10.57 -34.37 3.64
C ALA A 253 -9.67 -33.52 4.56
N PHE A 254 -10.18 -32.38 5.00
CA PHE A 254 -9.53 -31.54 5.98
C PHE A 254 -9.51 -32.25 7.35
N PRO A 255 -8.45 -32.11 8.16
CA PRO A 255 -8.31 -32.86 9.42
C PRO A 255 -9.42 -32.61 10.43
N HIS A 256 -10.02 -31.42 10.43
CA HIS A 256 -11.10 -31.04 11.35
C HIS A 256 -12.35 -30.63 10.58
N THR A 257 -13.52 -31.11 11.01
CA THR A 257 -14.80 -30.63 10.46
C THR A 257 -15.08 -29.24 11.00
N SER A 258 -15.49 -28.31 10.13
CA SER A 258 -15.83 -26.96 10.55
C SER A 258 -17.12 -26.93 11.35
N SER A 259 -17.35 -25.86 12.11
CA SER A 259 -18.61 -25.64 12.83
C SER A 259 -19.84 -25.57 11.93
N ARG A 260 -19.64 -25.27 10.64
CA ARG A 260 -20.67 -25.26 9.59
C ARG A 260 -20.85 -26.61 8.89
N GLY A 261 -20.07 -27.62 9.31
CA GLY A 261 -20.07 -28.96 8.73
C GLY A 261 -19.17 -29.11 7.51
N ASN A 262 -18.28 -28.15 7.21
CA ASN A 262 -17.39 -28.24 6.06
C ASN A 262 -16.20 -29.16 6.34
N ARG A 263 -15.84 -30.00 5.38
CA ARG A 263 -14.73 -30.96 5.48
C ARG A 263 -13.84 -31.00 4.25
N TYR A 264 -14.28 -30.46 3.12
CA TYR A 264 -13.54 -30.47 1.86
C TYR A 264 -13.36 -29.04 1.36
N ILE A 265 -12.33 -28.82 0.52
CA ILE A 265 -12.13 -27.57 -0.19
C ILE A 265 -12.19 -27.90 -1.67
N MET A 266 -13.10 -27.26 -2.39
CA MET A 266 -13.15 -27.29 -3.84
C MET A 266 -12.34 -26.12 -4.38
N VAL A 267 -11.46 -26.39 -5.34
CA VAL A 267 -10.58 -25.37 -5.94
C VAL A 267 -10.86 -25.30 -7.43
N MET A 268 -11.04 -24.09 -7.95
CA MET A 268 -11.16 -23.80 -9.37
C MET A 268 -10.03 -22.86 -9.78
N GLU A 269 -9.30 -23.25 -10.83
CA GLU A 269 -8.35 -22.37 -11.51
C GLU A 269 -9.00 -21.86 -12.79
N ASP A 270 -8.90 -20.55 -13.02
CA ASP A 270 -9.21 -19.94 -14.30
C ASP A 270 -7.91 -19.70 -15.06
N SER A 271 -7.79 -20.32 -16.24
CA SER A 271 -6.53 -20.31 -16.98
C SER A 271 -6.26 -18.97 -17.67
N ASP A 272 -7.27 -18.16 -17.95
CA ASP A 272 -7.08 -16.85 -18.58
C ASP A 272 -6.70 -15.77 -17.55
N SER A 273 -7.43 -15.65 -16.45
CA SER A 273 -7.07 -14.70 -15.38
C SER A 273 -5.94 -15.19 -14.49
N GLY A 274 -5.64 -16.50 -14.46
CA GLY A 274 -4.67 -17.09 -13.53
C GLY A 274 -5.14 -17.09 -12.07
N ALA A 275 -6.40 -16.69 -11.83
CA ALA A 275 -7.01 -16.64 -10.51
C ALA A 275 -7.33 -18.04 -10.01
N ILE A 276 -7.13 -18.24 -8.71
CA ILE A 276 -7.56 -19.45 -8.02
C ILE A 276 -8.70 -19.09 -7.10
N LEU A 277 -9.84 -19.74 -7.29
CA LEU A 277 -11.00 -19.66 -6.40
C LEU A 277 -11.05 -20.93 -5.56
N ALA A 278 -11.46 -20.80 -4.30
CA ALA A 278 -11.68 -21.95 -3.44
C ALA A 278 -12.90 -21.75 -2.54
N VAL A 279 -13.71 -22.80 -2.44
CA VAL A 279 -14.95 -22.83 -1.64
C VAL A 279 -14.93 -24.05 -0.71
N ALA A 280 -15.37 -23.86 0.52
CA ALA A 280 -15.48 -24.95 1.49
C ALA A 280 -16.76 -25.76 1.24
N SER A 281 -16.67 -27.08 1.27
CA SER A 281 -17.78 -28.01 1.03
C SER A 281 -17.93 -29.01 2.18
N LYS A 282 -19.17 -29.44 2.44
CA LYS A 282 -19.53 -30.39 3.51
C LYS A 282 -19.17 -31.82 3.18
N SER A 283 -19.50 -32.26 1.96
CA SER A 283 -19.25 -33.62 1.50
C SER A 283 -18.89 -33.64 0.03
N ARG A 284 -18.49 -34.82 -0.46
CA ARG A 284 -18.26 -35.09 -1.89
C ARG A 284 -19.56 -35.36 -2.64
N ASN A 285 -20.73 -35.07 -2.03
CA ASN A 285 -22.02 -35.25 -2.68
C ASN A 285 -22.19 -34.24 -3.81
N LYS A 286 -22.89 -34.68 -4.85
CA LYS A 286 -23.10 -33.95 -6.10
C LYS A 286 -23.67 -32.56 -5.88
N ASP A 287 -24.68 -32.42 -5.02
CA ASP A 287 -25.36 -31.15 -4.73
C ASP A 287 -24.39 -30.08 -4.17
N HIS A 288 -23.47 -30.48 -3.30
CA HIS A 288 -22.50 -29.55 -2.72
C HIS A 288 -21.41 -29.16 -3.71
N LEU A 289 -21.06 -30.05 -4.64
CA LEU A 289 -20.13 -29.73 -5.75
C LEU A 289 -20.77 -28.78 -6.75
N LEU A 290 -22.05 -29.00 -7.06
CA LEU A 290 -22.83 -28.11 -7.91
C LEU A 290 -22.91 -26.71 -7.30
N ALA A 291 -23.25 -26.61 -6.01
CA ALA A 291 -23.28 -25.33 -5.31
C ALA A 291 -21.92 -24.61 -5.34
N GLY A 292 -20.83 -25.33 -5.07
CA GLY A 292 -19.48 -24.77 -5.13
C GLY A 292 -19.07 -24.32 -6.53
N PHE A 293 -19.40 -25.10 -7.56
CA PHE A 293 -19.17 -24.75 -8.95
C PHE A 293 -19.92 -23.47 -9.34
N ILE A 294 -21.21 -23.40 -9.01
CA ILE A 294 -22.07 -22.23 -9.29
C ILE A 294 -21.48 -20.98 -8.64
N GLU A 295 -21.09 -21.03 -7.36
CA GLU A 295 -20.52 -19.88 -6.64
C GLU A 295 -19.22 -19.38 -7.30
N MET A 296 -18.30 -20.28 -7.66
CA MET A 296 -17.03 -19.92 -8.29
C MET A 296 -17.24 -19.36 -9.69
N HIS A 297 -18.10 -19.99 -10.49
CA HIS A 297 -18.41 -19.55 -11.84
C HIS A 297 -19.14 -18.20 -11.86
N ASP A 298 -20.11 -17.98 -10.95
CA ASP A 298 -20.80 -16.70 -10.83
C ASP A 298 -19.85 -15.58 -10.41
N THR A 299 -18.83 -15.89 -9.62
CA THR A 299 -17.77 -14.94 -9.26
C THR A 299 -16.96 -14.52 -10.48
N LEU A 300 -16.61 -15.46 -11.38
CA LEU A 300 -15.92 -15.14 -12.64
C LEU A 300 -16.81 -14.32 -13.58
N LYS A 301 -18.08 -14.70 -13.76
CA LYS A 301 -19.02 -13.95 -14.59
C LYS A 301 -19.25 -12.53 -14.09
N LYS A 302 -19.35 -12.33 -12.76
CA LYS A 302 -19.45 -10.98 -12.16
C LYS A 302 -18.22 -10.11 -12.43
N ALA A 303 -17.04 -10.71 -12.57
CA ALA A 303 -15.82 -10.02 -12.96
C ALA A 303 -15.73 -9.73 -14.47
N GLY A 304 -16.69 -10.19 -15.28
CA GLY A 304 -16.66 -10.07 -16.73
C GLY A 304 -15.82 -11.15 -17.43
N ILE A 305 -15.36 -12.17 -16.70
CA ILE A 305 -14.66 -13.32 -17.27
C ILE A 305 -15.71 -14.38 -17.60
N ASN A 306 -15.78 -14.76 -18.88
CA ASN A 306 -16.73 -15.75 -19.38
C ASN A 306 -15.97 -17.02 -19.78
N PRO A 307 -15.93 -18.06 -18.91
CA PRO A 307 -15.30 -19.32 -19.26
C PRO A 307 -16.10 -20.03 -20.37
N VAL A 308 -15.38 -20.64 -21.30
CA VAL A 308 -15.90 -21.34 -22.49
C VAL A 308 -15.80 -22.85 -22.32
N LEU A 309 -14.79 -23.33 -21.61
CA LEU A 309 -14.54 -24.76 -21.41
C LEU A 309 -14.28 -25.05 -19.92
N HIS A 310 -14.92 -26.07 -19.38
CA HIS A 310 -14.66 -26.58 -18.04
C HIS A 310 -14.02 -27.97 -18.11
N ARG A 311 -12.81 -28.11 -17.58
CA ARG A 311 -12.12 -29.39 -17.41
C ARG A 311 -12.44 -29.98 -16.05
N ILE A 312 -12.86 -31.24 -16.08
CA ILE A 312 -13.47 -31.93 -14.96
C ILE A 312 -12.86 -33.34 -14.83
N ASP A 313 -12.70 -33.84 -13.60
CA ASP A 313 -12.32 -35.24 -13.38
C ASP A 313 -13.53 -36.21 -13.56
N ASN A 314 -13.28 -37.51 -13.64
CA ASN A 314 -14.29 -38.55 -13.90
C ASN A 314 -15.32 -38.78 -12.77
N GLU A 315 -15.24 -38.04 -11.65
CA GLU A 315 -16.14 -38.23 -10.50
C GLU A 315 -17.41 -37.36 -10.53
N PHE A 316 -17.65 -36.62 -11.61
CA PHE A 316 -18.73 -35.64 -11.67
C PHE A 316 -20.07 -36.22 -12.20
N SER A 317 -21.16 -35.61 -11.75
CA SER A 317 -22.53 -36.07 -11.98
C SER A 317 -23.14 -35.57 -13.29
N LYS A 318 -24.17 -36.26 -13.78
CA LYS A 318 -24.95 -35.83 -14.95
C LYS A 318 -25.58 -34.45 -14.76
N GLU A 319 -26.12 -34.17 -13.57
CA GLU A 319 -26.72 -32.88 -13.21
C GLU A 319 -25.73 -31.71 -13.32
N LEU A 320 -24.47 -31.94 -12.97
CA LEU A 320 -23.43 -30.91 -13.09
C LEU A 320 -23.01 -30.69 -14.55
N ILE A 321 -23.05 -31.73 -15.38
CA ILE A 321 -22.87 -31.59 -16.83
C ILE A 321 -24.01 -30.77 -17.43
N GLU A 322 -25.26 -31.07 -17.05
CA GLU A 322 -26.44 -30.32 -17.48
C GLU A 322 -26.37 -28.83 -17.08
N GLU A 323 -25.91 -28.53 -15.87
CA GLU A 323 -25.73 -27.14 -15.41
C GLU A 323 -24.57 -26.42 -16.15
N ILE A 324 -23.52 -27.14 -16.52
CA ILE A 324 -22.42 -26.60 -17.32
C ILE A 324 -22.90 -26.28 -18.74
N GLU A 325 -23.66 -27.19 -19.35
CA GLU A 325 -24.28 -26.99 -20.65
C GLU A 325 -25.31 -25.86 -20.63
N SER A 326 -26.15 -25.77 -19.59
CA SER A 326 -27.16 -24.71 -19.43
C SER A 326 -26.53 -23.31 -19.35
N ARG A 327 -25.32 -23.23 -18.78
CA ARG A 327 -24.52 -22.00 -18.67
C ARG A 327 -23.71 -21.68 -19.93
N GLY A 328 -23.75 -22.56 -20.93
CA GLY A 328 -23.09 -22.41 -22.24
C GLY A 328 -21.62 -22.83 -22.26
N LEU A 329 -21.16 -23.61 -21.29
CA LEU A 329 -19.79 -24.11 -21.25
C LEU A 329 -19.68 -25.46 -21.94
N LYS A 330 -18.58 -25.69 -22.65
CA LYS A 330 -18.18 -27.03 -23.09
C LYS A 330 -17.51 -27.77 -21.92
N TYR A 331 -17.73 -29.05 -21.77
CA TYR A 331 -17.02 -29.85 -20.77
C TYR A 331 -15.98 -30.76 -21.41
N GLN A 332 -14.88 -31.02 -20.69
CA GLN A 332 -13.89 -32.01 -21.08
C GLN A 332 -13.53 -32.84 -19.85
N ILE A 333 -13.67 -34.16 -19.98
CA ILE A 333 -13.35 -35.10 -18.91
C ILE A 333 -11.89 -35.50 -19.02
N ALA A 334 -11.13 -35.38 -17.94
CA ALA A 334 -9.74 -35.80 -17.89
C ALA A 334 -9.62 -37.34 -17.94
N PRO A 335 -8.63 -37.92 -18.64
CA PRO A 335 -8.40 -39.37 -18.61
C PRO A 335 -8.03 -39.85 -17.20
N ARG A 336 -8.58 -41.00 -16.77
CA ARG A 336 -8.25 -41.61 -15.46
C ARG A 336 -6.73 -41.79 -15.32
N GLY A 337 -6.15 -41.27 -14.24
CA GLY A 337 -4.74 -41.44 -13.88
C GLY A 337 -3.76 -40.43 -14.50
N ASN A 338 -4.21 -39.50 -15.36
CA ASN A 338 -3.36 -38.47 -15.97
C ASN A 338 -3.47 -37.11 -15.24
N HIS A 339 -3.20 -37.12 -13.93
CA HIS A 339 -3.32 -35.96 -13.05
C HIS A 339 -2.47 -34.75 -13.50
N ARG A 340 -1.35 -34.99 -14.19
CA ARG A 340 -0.46 -33.95 -14.77
C ARG A 340 -1.13 -33.00 -15.78
N THR A 341 -2.29 -33.36 -16.34
CA THR A 341 -2.97 -32.57 -17.38
C THR A 341 -4.01 -31.59 -16.85
N ILE A 342 -4.25 -31.57 -15.53
CA ILE A 342 -5.27 -30.75 -14.87
C ILE A 342 -4.59 -29.58 -14.15
N PRO A 343 -4.71 -28.32 -14.64
CA PRO A 343 -4.15 -27.15 -13.96
C PRO A 343 -4.65 -26.99 -12.50
N ALA A 344 -5.83 -27.52 -12.19
CA ALA A 344 -6.39 -27.50 -10.84
C ALA A 344 -5.55 -28.26 -9.80
N GLU A 345 -4.81 -29.33 -10.15
CA GLU A 345 -4.00 -30.07 -9.17
C GLU A 345 -2.87 -29.18 -8.62
N ARG A 346 -2.20 -28.44 -9.51
CA ARG A 346 -1.17 -27.47 -9.11
C ARG A 346 -1.77 -26.32 -8.32
N ALA A 347 -2.96 -25.83 -8.72
CA ALA A 347 -3.68 -24.80 -7.98
C ALA A 347 -4.07 -25.27 -6.57
N ILE A 348 -4.48 -26.54 -6.41
CA ILE A 348 -4.73 -27.16 -5.11
C ILE A 348 -3.48 -27.15 -4.25
N GLN A 349 -2.32 -27.50 -4.81
CA GLN A 349 -1.05 -27.46 -4.08
C GLN A 349 -0.73 -26.02 -3.61
N THR A 350 -0.88 -25.03 -4.49
CA THR A 350 -0.69 -23.61 -4.15
C THR A 350 -1.62 -23.17 -3.01
N VAL A 351 -2.92 -23.48 -3.11
CA VAL A 351 -3.91 -23.13 -2.07
C VAL A 351 -3.58 -23.85 -0.76
N LYS A 352 -3.22 -25.13 -0.79
CA LYS A 352 -2.85 -25.89 0.42
C LYS A 352 -1.66 -25.26 1.12
N ASN A 353 -0.57 -25.00 0.39
CA ASN A 353 0.64 -24.44 0.98
C ASN A 353 0.37 -23.07 1.63
N HIS A 354 -0.31 -22.18 0.91
CA HIS A 354 -0.68 -20.84 1.40
C HIS A 354 -1.68 -20.88 2.56
N PHE A 355 -2.62 -21.83 2.53
CA PHE A 355 -3.61 -21.96 3.59
C PHE A 355 -2.99 -22.56 4.86
N VAL A 356 -2.06 -23.51 4.74
CA VAL A 356 -1.31 -24.05 5.87
C VAL A 356 -0.43 -22.98 6.53
N SER A 357 0.28 -22.15 5.77
CA SER A 357 1.05 -21.03 6.33
C SER A 357 0.14 -20.03 7.06
N THR A 358 -1.02 -19.71 6.45
CA THR A 358 -2.03 -18.82 7.05
C THR A 358 -2.58 -19.39 8.37
N LEU A 359 -2.92 -20.69 8.41
CA LEU A 359 -3.44 -21.35 9.61
C LEU A 359 -2.40 -21.44 10.73
N TYR A 360 -1.12 -21.67 10.39
CA TYR A 360 -0.05 -21.68 11.38
C TYR A 360 0.18 -20.28 11.99
N GLY A 361 -0.12 -19.23 11.24
CA GLY A 361 -0.03 -17.83 11.71
C GLY A 361 -1.19 -17.36 12.59
N CYS A 362 -2.24 -18.17 12.75
CA CYS A 362 -3.38 -17.85 13.62
C CYS A 362 -2.98 -17.82 15.09
N ASP A 363 -3.77 -17.11 15.91
CA ASP A 363 -3.57 -17.11 17.36
C ASP A 363 -3.72 -18.55 17.93
N PRO A 364 -2.90 -18.98 18.92
CA PRO A 364 -3.01 -20.32 19.50
C PRO A 364 -4.39 -20.65 20.09
N SER A 365 -5.16 -19.64 20.49
CA SER A 365 -6.53 -19.80 20.99
C SER A 365 -7.59 -19.87 19.89
N PHE A 366 -7.22 -19.66 18.62
CA PHE A 366 -8.17 -19.66 17.50
C PHE A 366 -8.86 -21.03 17.38
N PRO A 367 -10.21 -21.08 17.34
CA PRO A 367 -10.92 -22.35 17.25
C PRO A 367 -10.65 -23.05 15.91
N LYS A 368 -10.03 -24.24 15.97
CA LYS A 368 -9.75 -25.06 14.78
C LYS A 368 -10.99 -25.36 13.94
N SER A 369 -12.18 -25.39 14.55
CA SER A 369 -13.46 -25.60 13.86
C SER A 369 -13.93 -24.39 13.02
N GLN A 370 -13.27 -23.24 13.09
CA GLN A 370 -13.60 -22.04 12.30
C GLN A 370 -12.65 -21.83 11.11
N TRP A 371 -11.89 -22.86 10.74
CA TRP A 371 -10.92 -22.80 9.63
C TRP A 371 -11.57 -22.33 8.31
N ASP A 372 -12.80 -22.75 8.05
CA ASP A 372 -13.52 -22.46 6.81
C ASP A 372 -13.81 -20.97 6.61
N ARG A 373 -13.89 -20.21 7.71
CA ARG A 373 -14.04 -18.75 7.66
C ARG A 373 -12.79 -18.04 7.16
N LEU A 374 -11.61 -18.62 7.40
CA LEU A 374 -10.33 -18.04 6.97
C LEU A 374 -10.02 -18.31 5.49
N LEU A 375 -10.73 -19.27 4.86
CA LEU A 375 -10.50 -19.63 3.47
C LEU A 375 -10.68 -18.42 2.53
N GLN A 376 -11.69 -17.59 2.78
CA GLN A 376 -11.97 -16.42 1.95
C GLN A 376 -10.83 -15.39 1.97
N VAL A 377 -10.27 -15.12 3.14
CA VAL A 377 -9.13 -14.19 3.25
C VAL A 377 -7.85 -14.80 2.70
N ALA A 378 -7.64 -16.12 2.84
CA ALA A 378 -6.51 -16.81 2.24
C ALA A 378 -6.55 -16.78 0.70
N VAL A 379 -7.71 -17.01 0.08
CA VAL A 379 -7.90 -16.90 -1.38
C VAL A 379 -7.69 -15.45 -1.85
N LEU A 380 -8.17 -14.49 -1.08
CA LEU A 380 -8.01 -13.07 -1.37
C LEU A 380 -6.52 -12.67 -1.39
N THR A 381 -5.77 -13.02 -0.35
CA THR A 381 -4.34 -12.67 -0.26
C THR A 381 -3.50 -13.46 -1.26
N LEU A 382 -3.86 -14.71 -1.55
CA LEU A 382 -3.21 -15.51 -2.58
C LEU A 382 -3.32 -14.86 -3.96
N ASN A 383 -4.52 -14.43 -4.36
CA ASN A 383 -4.73 -13.81 -5.67
C ASN A 383 -4.13 -12.40 -5.77
N MET A 384 -3.89 -11.69 -4.66
CA MET A 384 -3.14 -10.42 -4.68
C MET A 384 -1.67 -10.61 -5.06
N LEU A 385 -1.11 -11.79 -4.78
CA LEU A 385 0.30 -12.11 -4.98
C LEU A 385 0.58 -12.86 -6.29
N ARG A 386 -0.47 -13.25 -7.02
CA ARG A 386 -0.35 -13.98 -8.29
C ARG A 386 -0.53 -13.03 -9.48
N PRO A 387 0.25 -13.19 -10.57
CA PRO A 387 0.04 -12.44 -11.81
C PRO A 387 -1.28 -12.83 -12.47
N SER A 388 -1.94 -11.85 -13.09
CA SER A 388 -2.99 -12.13 -14.07
C SER A 388 -2.36 -12.59 -15.39
N ARG A 389 -2.92 -13.63 -16.05
CA ARG A 389 -2.43 -14.02 -17.40
C ARG A 389 -3.03 -13.16 -18.52
N ILE A 390 -4.17 -12.50 -18.29
CA ILE A 390 -4.73 -11.50 -19.22
C ILE A 390 -3.82 -10.28 -19.27
N ASN A 391 -3.43 -9.77 -18.10
CA ASN A 391 -2.55 -8.63 -17.98
C ASN A 391 -1.50 -8.86 -16.88
N PRO A 392 -0.27 -9.27 -17.26
CA PRO A 392 0.82 -9.53 -16.31
C PRO A 392 1.27 -8.31 -15.49
N ALA A 393 0.86 -7.09 -15.85
CA ALA A 393 1.09 -5.90 -15.05
C ALA A 393 0.14 -5.81 -13.83
N LYS A 394 -0.94 -6.61 -13.79
CA LYS A 394 -1.88 -6.68 -12.69
C LYS A 394 -1.78 -8.02 -11.96
N SER A 395 -2.21 -8.03 -10.70
CA SER A 395 -2.47 -9.27 -9.98
C SER A 395 -3.77 -9.92 -10.45
N ALA A 396 -3.92 -11.22 -10.24
CA ALA A 396 -5.16 -11.95 -10.48
C ALA A 396 -6.32 -11.35 -9.67
N TYR A 397 -6.06 -10.89 -8.44
CA TYR A 397 -7.05 -10.17 -7.64
C TYR A 397 -7.53 -8.89 -8.33
N ASN A 398 -6.58 -8.08 -8.82
CA ASN A 398 -6.91 -6.79 -9.44
C ASN A 398 -7.70 -6.97 -10.74
N GLU A 399 -7.52 -8.09 -11.43
CA GLU A 399 -8.29 -8.41 -12.62
C GLU A 399 -9.74 -8.80 -12.28
N LEU A 400 -9.97 -9.56 -11.20
CA LEU A 400 -11.32 -10.00 -10.82
C LEU A 400 -12.12 -8.96 -10.05
N TRP A 401 -11.50 -8.27 -9.09
CA TRP A 401 -12.20 -7.41 -8.14
C TRP A 401 -11.78 -5.94 -8.21
N GLY A 402 -10.86 -5.59 -9.12
CA GLY A 402 -10.27 -4.26 -9.20
C GLY A 402 -9.20 -4.02 -8.12
N ASN A 403 -8.68 -2.79 -8.08
CA ASN A 403 -7.55 -2.46 -7.20
C ASN A 403 -7.95 -2.52 -5.72
N PHE A 404 -7.20 -3.27 -4.93
CA PHE A 404 -7.42 -3.33 -3.49
C PHE A 404 -6.94 -2.06 -2.79
N ASP A 405 -7.81 -1.44 -1.98
CA ASP A 405 -7.46 -0.31 -1.13
C ASP A 405 -7.45 -0.70 0.34
N PHE A 406 -6.23 -0.87 0.88
CA PHE A 406 -5.99 -1.18 2.28
C PHE A 406 -6.50 -0.09 3.23
N ASN A 407 -6.56 1.18 2.82
CA ASN A 407 -7.06 2.27 3.67
C ASN A 407 -8.59 2.31 3.76
N LYS A 408 -9.26 1.74 2.76
CA LYS A 408 -10.72 1.59 2.71
C LYS A 408 -11.18 0.33 3.42
N THR A 409 -10.53 -0.79 3.15
CA THR A 409 -10.85 -2.10 3.73
C THR A 409 -9.58 -2.70 4.31
N PRO A 410 -9.31 -2.47 5.60
CA PRO A 410 -8.05 -2.91 6.18
C PRO A 410 -7.99 -4.42 6.33
N LEU A 411 -6.77 -4.94 6.24
CA LEU A 411 -6.47 -6.33 6.49
C LEU A 411 -5.59 -6.45 7.73
N ALA A 412 -5.87 -7.49 8.50
CA ALA A 412 -5.03 -7.94 9.61
C ALA A 412 -4.62 -9.40 9.38
N PRO A 413 -3.60 -9.90 10.10
CA PRO A 413 -3.25 -11.31 10.09
C PRO A 413 -4.49 -12.20 10.34
N PRO A 414 -4.81 -13.13 9.44
CA PRO A 414 -5.94 -14.03 9.61
C PRO A 414 -5.87 -14.79 10.95
N GLY A 415 -6.99 -14.85 11.67
CA GLY A 415 -7.08 -15.54 12.96
C GLY A 415 -6.40 -14.83 14.13
N CYS A 416 -5.95 -13.58 13.98
CA CYS A 416 -5.42 -12.80 15.10
C CYS A 416 -6.54 -12.35 16.06
N LEU A 417 -6.19 -12.17 17.33
CA LEU A 417 -7.10 -11.63 18.33
C LEU A 417 -7.40 -10.16 18.05
N ILE A 418 -8.70 -9.82 18.04
CA ILE A 418 -9.20 -8.46 17.91
C ILE A 418 -10.13 -8.13 19.07
N VAL A 419 -10.30 -6.84 19.33
CA VAL A 419 -11.35 -6.32 20.21
C VAL A 419 -12.23 -5.41 19.37
N ALA A 420 -13.46 -5.84 19.13
CA ALA A 420 -14.47 -5.03 18.45
C ALA A 420 -15.14 -4.12 19.47
N HIS A 421 -15.20 -2.82 19.20
CA HIS A 421 -15.87 -1.87 20.07
C HIS A 421 -17.40 -2.06 20.01
N GLU A 422 -18.04 -2.20 21.17
CA GLU A 422 -19.50 -2.24 21.26
C GLU A 422 -20.05 -0.85 21.53
N ARG A 423 -21.07 -0.46 20.75
CA ARG A 423 -21.69 0.86 20.90
C ARG A 423 -22.39 0.96 22.26
N PRO A 424 -22.46 2.15 22.86
CA PRO A 424 -23.14 2.36 24.14
C PRO A 424 -24.61 1.90 24.16
N GLN A 425 -25.29 1.92 23.01
CA GLN A 425 -26.69 1.49 22.86
C GLN A 425 -26.87 -0.03 22.94
N ASP A 426 -25.84 -0.79 22.58
CA ASP A 426 -25.88 -2.25 22.47
C ASP A 426 -25.34 -2.95 23.74
N ARG A 427 -24.82 -2.17 24.71
CA ARG A 427 -24.15 -2.68 25.92
C ARG A 427 -24.88 -2.28 27.21
N LYS A 428 -24.73 -3.09 28.27
CA LYS A 428 -25.21 -2.74 29.62
C LYS A 428 -24.34 -1.63 30.23
N THR A 429 -24.88 -0.89 31.20
CA THR A 429 -24.23 0.29 31.81
C THR A 429 -22.83 0.03 32.40
N TRP A 430 -22.56 -1.19 32.86
CA TRP A 430 -21.25 -1.63 33.39
C TRP A 430 -20.59 -2.74 32.56
N ALA A 431 -21.09 -3.01 31.34
CA ALA A 431 -20.47 -4.01 30.48
C ALA A 431 -19.15 -3.50 29.89
N ASN A 432 -18.27 -4.45 29.53
CA ASN A 432 -17.05 -4.14 28.81
C ASN A 432 -17.35 -3.37 27.53
N HIS A 433 -16.48 -2.43 27.17
CA HIS A 433 -16.67 -1.56 26.00
C HIS A 433 -16.32 -2.25 24.67
N GLY A 434 -15.95 -3.53 24.70
CA GLY A 434 -15.62 -4.28 23.51
C GLY A 434 -15.63 -5.79 23.74
N VAL A 435 -15.85 -6.49 22.63
CA VAL A 435 -15.92 -7.95 22.59
C VAL A 435 -14.66 -8.48 21.92
N LYS A 436 -14.04 -9.46 22.59
CA LYS A 436 -12.92 -10.20 22.01
C LYS A 436 -13.43 -11.09 20.88
N GLY A 437 -12.73 -11.07 19.76
CA GLY A 437 -13.01 -11.92 18.62
C GLY A 437 -11.73 -12.26 17.86
N TYR A 438 -11.91 -12.84 16.69
CA TYR A 438 -10.82 -13.15 15.77
C TYR A 438 -11.04 -12.49 14.43
N PHE A 439 -9.99 -11.99 13.81
CA PHE A 439 -10.07 -11.45 12.45
C PHE A 439 -10.26 -12.58 11.44
N ILE A 440 -11.41 -12.61 10.76
CA ILE A 440 -11.74 -13.63 9.75
C ILE A 440 -11.67 -13.11 8.30
N GLY A 441 -11.58 -11.79 8.13
CA GLY A 441 -11.51 -11.16 6.81
C GLY A 441 -12.10 -9.75 6.81
N PRO A 442 -11.85 -8.98 5.74
CA PRO A 442 -12.31 -7.60 5.63
C PRO A 442 -13.81 -7.54 5.32
N ALA A 443 -14.48 -6.51 5.86
CA ALA A 443 -15.85 -6.18 5.50
C ALA A 443 -15.87 -5.39 4.18
N LYS A 444 -15.92 -6.10 3.03
CA LYS A 444 -15.76 -5.51 1.68
C LYS A 444 -16.69 -4.33 1.35
N HIS A 445 -17.87 -4.29 1.94
CA HIS A 445 -18.88 -3.25 1.69
C HIS A 445 -18.83 -2.08 2.69
N HIS A 446 -17.99 -2.16 3.72
CA HIS A 446 -17.91 -1.16 4.77
C HIS A 446 -16.55 -0.46 4.78
N TYR A 447 -16.59 0.88 4.82
CA TYR A 447 -15.39 1.71 4.84
C TYR A 447 -14.83 1.81 6.26
N ARG A 448 -13.59 1.35 6.47
CA ARG A 448 -12.85 1.44 7.74
C ARG A 448 -13.59 0.86 8.96
N ASN A 449 -14.07 -0.38 8.83
CA ASN A 449 -14.61 -1.14 9.96
C ASN A 449 -13.53 -1.90 10.73
#